data_AF-A0A5J4JCG7-F1
#
_entry.id   AF-A0A5J4JCG7-F1
#
_cell.length_a   1.000
_cell.length_b   1.000
_cell.length_c   1.000
_cell.angle_alpha   90.00
_cell.angle_beta   90.00
_cell.angle_gamma   90.00
#
_symmetry.space_group_name_H-M   'P 1'
#
loop_
_entity.id
_entity.type
_entity.pdbx_description
1 polymer ?
#
loop_
_entity_poly.entity_id
_entity_poly.type
_entity_poly.pdbx_seq_one_letter_code
_entity_poly.pdbx_strand_id
1 'polypeptide(L)'
;MGRNQGKGLEFPLFCRYSLHVRHFLAVEYRLVYSFLFAAVPNSRDEYIHARLSFWHSVRLSFKNYVLGHTHVLTVHGFIILPFTLLAFWIVLKNKLWKRESTFVSLFILNFLLSVWYEFWFYKGWLPLTEKVHFLNTFNFARFHFFRPLVIYVLFGLSLKILVQHWGFWKKTAAAFIAGQIIILFISNDELVYHSKPTPNQFYAETLFQKIDDYIGRPKASYRVASIGLHPAIAQYNGFYTLDSYNNFYPLSYKHKFRNIIARELEKNRAIKQYFDEWSGRCYMFTDELGKHYMFQKNSGEKLSHLQLDTTAFKKMGGEFIFSAVPIEMPAENRLQFLRAFSDKDTVWKIYVYKAM
;
A
#
# COMPACT_ATOMS: atom_id res chain seq x y z
N MET A 1 -13.14 51.07 18.14
CA MET A 1 -13.92 49.98 18.76
C MET A 1 -13.68 48.69 17.99
N GLY A 2 -12.81 47.83 18.50
CA GLY A 2 -12.49 46.54 17.89
C GLY A 2 -13.61 45.54 18.15
N ARG A 3 -14.24 45.03 17.08
CA ARG A 3 -15.05 43.82 17.20
C ARG A 3 -14.12 42.61 17.19
N ASN A 4 -13.98 42.04 18.38
CA ASN A 4 -13.53 40.68 18.63
C ASN A 4 -14.43 39.73 17.81
N GLN A 5 -13.99 39.29 16.63
CA GLN A 5 -14.58 38.11 15.98
C GLN A 5 -14.03 36.88 16.71
N GLY A 6 -14.72 36.54 17.81
CA GLY A 6 -14.51 35.32 18.54
C GLY A 6 -14.76 34.12 17.63
N LYS A 7 -13.74 33.27 17.55
CA LYS A 7 -13.70 31.98 16.89
C LYS A 7 -14.76 31.04 17.49
N GLY A 8 -15.96 31.02 16.92
CA GLY A 8 -16.87 29.88 17.05
C GLY A 8 -16.61 28.95 15.88
N LEU A 9 -16.30 27.68 16.15
CA LEU A 9 -16.40 26.65 15.11
C LEU A 9 -17.80 26.77 14.51
N GLU A 10 -17.92 27.09 13.22
CA GLU A 10 -19.23 27.37 12.63
C GLU A 10 -20.14 26.16 12.85
N PHE A 11 -21.18 26.32 13.67
CA PHE A 11 -22.10 25.24 14.03
C PHE A 11 -22.61 24.45 12.81
N PRO A 12 -22.91 25.09 11.65
CA PRO A 12 -23.23 24.35 10.42
C PRO A 12 -22.13 23.43 9.93
N LEU A 13 -20.86 23.84 10.03
CA LEU A 13 -19.70 23.04 9.65
C LEU A 13 -19.55 21.83 10.59
N PHE A 14 -19.71 22.04 11.90
CA PHE A 14 -19.71 20.95 12.89
C PHE A 14 -20.81 19.92 12.61
N CYS A 15 -22.03 20.37 12.29
CA CYS A 15 -23.13 19.49 11.93
C CYS A 15 -22.84 18.66 10.67
N ARG A 16 -22.25 19.27 9.63
CA ARG A 16 -21.85 18.57 8.40
C ARG A 16 -20.79 17.51 8.67
N TYR A 17 -19.74 17.84 9.43
CA TYR A 17 -18.73 16.86 9.82
C TYR A 17 -19.32 15.73 10.66
N SER A 18 -20.20 16.06 11.62
CA SER A 18 -20.88 15.06 12.44
C SER A 18 -21.73 14.10 11.60
N LEU A 19 -22.43 14.61 10.58
CA LEU A 19 -23.19 13.78 9.65
C LEU A 19 -22.29 12.83 8.86
N HIS A 20 -21.16 13.33 8.34
CA HIS A 20 -20.18 12.50 7.63
C HIS A 20 -19.61 11.38 8.53
N VAL A 21 -19.25 11.71 9.78
CA VAL A 21 -18.76 10.72 10.74
C VAL A 21 -19.83 9.67 11.02
N ARG A 22 -21.07 10.07 11.27
CA ARG A 22 -22.18 9.12 11.50
C ARG A 22 -22.41 8.22 10.30
N HIS A 23 -22.38 8.76 9.08
CA HIS A 23 -22.56 7.98 7.86
C HIS A 23 -21.43 6.97 7.69
N PHE A 24 -20.18 7.38 7.92
CA PHE A 24 -19.03 6.47 7.92
C PHE A 24 -19.20 5.35 8.94
N LEU A 25 -19.56 5.67 10.19
CA LEU A 25 -19.76 4.67 11.25
C LEU A 25 -20.90 3.69 10.91
N ALA A 26 -21.95 4.15 10.24
CA ALA A 26 -23.07 3.31 9.83
C ALA A 26 -22.70 2.35 8.69
N VAL A 27 -21.94 2.82 7.69
CA VAL A 27 -21.50 2.01 6.55
C VAL A 27 -20.41 1.02 6.98
N GLU A 28 -19.41 1.50 7.71
CA GLU A 28 -18.25 0.73 8.17
C GLU A 28 -18.49 0.09 9.54
N TYR A 29 -19.75 -0.09 9.95
CA TYR A 29 -20.09 -0.59 11.29
C TYR A 29 -19.44 -1.94 11.58
N ARG A 30 -19.29 -2.83 10.57
CA ARG A 30 -18.62 -4.13 10.74
C ARG A 30 -17.13 -3.96 11.02
N LEU A 31 -16.47 -3.03 10.34
CA LEU A 31 -15.07 -2.71 10.58
C LEU A 31 -14.90 -2.15 12.00
N VAL A 32 -15.68 -1.13 12.34
CA VAL A 32 -15.65 -0.50 13.68
C VAL A 32 -15.97 -1.50 14.78
N TYR A 33 -16.99 -2.34 14.57
CA TYR A 33 -17.38 -3.38 15.53
C TYR A 33 -16.30 -4.43 15.68
N SER A 34 -15.75 -4.93 14.57
CA SER A 34 -14.66 -5.92 14.60
C SER A 34 -13.42 -5.38 15.30
N PHE A 35 -13.17 -4.08 15.17
CA PHE A 35 -12.03 -3.42 15.78
C PHE A 35 -12.22 -3.13 17.27
N LEU A 36 -13.43 -2.77 17.72
CA LEU A 36 -13.70 -2.40 19.12
C LEU A 36 -14.17 -3.56 19.98
N PHE A 37 -14.84 -4.57 19.41
CA PHE A 37 -15.58 -5.58 20.16
C PHE A 37 -15.28 -7.04 19.77
N ALA A 38 -14.61 -7.32 18.64
CA ALA A 38 -14.31 -8.71 18.30
C ALA A 38 -13.20 -9.29 19.20
N ALA A 39 -13.54 -10.36 19.92
CA ALA A 39 -12.61 -11.07 20.79
C ALA A 39 -11.80 -12.17 20.06
N VAL A 40 -12.10 -12.45 18.79
CA VAL A 40 -11.41 -13.50 18.03
C VAL A 40 -10.09 -12.95 17.49
N PRO A 41 -8.95 -13.60 17.77
CA PRO A 41 -7.67 -13.19 17.22
C PRO A 41 -7.68 -13.17 15.69
N ASN A 42 -7.17 -12.09 15.12
CA ASN A 42 -7.17 -11.86 13.68
C ASN A 42 -5.75 -11.59 13.17
N SER A 43 -5.57 -11.61 11.85
CA SER A 43 -4.25 -11.49 11.23
C SER A 43 -3.48 -10.21 11.61
N ARG A 44 -4.16 -9.15 12.10
CA ARG A 44 -3.54 -7.90 12.56
C ARG A 44 -2.81 -8.03 13.89
N ASP A 45 -3.11 -9.05 14.68
CA ASP A 45 -2.49 -9.24 16.00
C ASP A 45 -0.98 -9.52 15.91
N GLU A 46 -0.53 -10.08 14.78
CA GLU A 46 0.88 -10.33 14.48
C GLU A 46 1.51 -9.23 13.60
N TYR A 47 0.80 -8.13 13.35
CA TYR A 47 1.33 -7.07 12.50
C TYR A 47 2.38 -6.25 13.23
N ILE A 48 3.61 -6.25 12.71
CA ILE A 48 4.71 -5.45 13.29
C ILE A 48 5.22 -4.42 12.28
N HIS A 49 4.89 -3.15 12.53
CA HIS A 49 5.25 -2.03 11.66
C HIS A 49 6.51 -1.27 12.10
N ALA A 50 6.79 -1.23 13.41
CA ALA A 50 7.91 -0.48 13.99
C ALA A 50 9.26 -1.19 13.78
N ARG A 51 9.96 -0.87 12.68
CA ARG A 51 11.20 -1.55 12.24
C ARG A 51 12.39 -0.65 11.95
N LEU A 52 12.20 0.66 11.86
CA LEU A 52 13.28 1.59 11.55
C LEU A 52 14.11 1.91 12.80
N SER A 53 15.43 2.06 12.63
CA SER A 53 16.27 2.65 13.67
C SER A 53 16.03 4.15 13.77
N PHE A 54 16.50 4.78 14.84
CA PHE A 54 16.34 6.22 15.06
C PHE A 54 16.94 7.02 13.90
N TRP A 55 18.23 6.80 13.61
CA TRP A 55 18.93 7.50 12.53
C TRP A 55 18.36 7.22 11.14
N HIS A 56 17.82 6.01 10.92
CA HIS A 56 17.13 5.71 9.68
C HIS A 56 15.84 6.53 9.55
N SER A 57 15.06 6.65 10.63
CA SER A 57 13.83 7.45 10.67
C SER A 57 14.12 8.93 10.45
N VAL A 58 15.19 9.47 11.07
CA VAL A 58 15.66 10.85 10.84
C VAL A 58 16.01 11.06 9.37
N ARG A 59 16.86 10.20 8.79
CA ARG A 59 17.26 10.30 7.37
C ARG A 59 16.04 10.26 6.43
N LEU A 60 15.12 9.34 6.69
CA LEU A 60 13.89 9.22 5.88
C LEU A 60 12.98 10.43 6.06
N SER A 61 12.94 11.06 7.24
CA SER A 61 12.14 12.28 7.49
C SER A 61 12.54 13.40 6.54
N PHE A 62 13.85 13.60 6.33
CA PHE A 62 14.36 14.57 5.35
C PHE A 62 14.14 14.11 3.91
N LYS A 63 14.35 12.82 3.61
CA LYS A 63 14.10 12.27 2.28
C LYS A 63 12.64 12.47 1.85
N ASN A 64 11.69 12.12 2.72
CA ASN A 64 10.26 12.34 2.52
C ASN A 64 9.94 13.83 2.46
N TYR A 65 10.62 14.66 3.26
CA TYR A 65 10.40 16.10 3.22
C TYR A 65 10.72 16.69 1.84
N VAL A 66 11.78 16.21 1.19
CA VAL A 66 12.25 16.73 -0.10
C VAL A 66 11.59 16.04 -1.31
N LEU A 67 11.50 14.71 -1.29
CA LEU A 67 11.06 13.92 -2.45
C LEU A 67 9.58 13.50 -2.37
N GLY A 68 8.96 13.63 -1.20
CA GLY A 68 7.65 13.04 -0.92
C GLY A 68 7.70 11.53 -0.68
N HIS A 69 6.53 10.94 -0.44
CA HIS A 69 6.36 9.51 -0.23
C HIS A 69 5.55 8.90 -1.38
N THR A 70 5.85 7.67 -1.80
CA THR A 70 5.16 7.00 -2.92
C THR A 70 3.65 6.84 -2.71
N HIS A 71 3.22 6.62 -1.47
CA HIS A 71 1.79 6.59 -1.11
C HIS A 71 1.04 7.92 -1.34
N VAL A 72 1.75 9.05 -1.41
CA VAL A 72 1.19 10.38 -1.59
C VAL A 72 2.19 11.21 -2.40
N LEU A 73 2.34 10.84 -3.68
CA LEU A 73 3.33 11.48 -4.54
C LEU A 73 2.91 12.93 -4.80
N THR A 74 3.64 13.87 -4.20
CA THR A 74 3.32 15.31 -4.24
C THR A 74 4.11 16.07 -5.30
N VAL A 75 5.20 15.48 -5.81
CA VAL A 75 6.11 16.04 -6.84
C VAL A 75 6.51 17.50 -6.57
N HIS A 76 6.61 17.86 -5.30
CA HIS A 76 6.80 19.24 -4.84
C HIS A 76 8.28 19.66 -4.81
N GLY A 77 9.20 18.70 -4.88
CA GLY A 77 10.64 18.93 -4.74
C GLY A 77 11.25 19.83 -5.82
N PHE A 78 10.69 19.85 -7.04
CA PHE A 78 11.27 20.57 -8.18
C PHE A 78 10.99 22.07 -8.17
N ILE A 79 9.74 22.47 -7.91
CA ILE A 79 9.31 23.88 -7.97
C ILE A 79 8.93 24.35 -6.57
N ILE A 80 7.92 23.74 -5.96
CA ILE A 80 7.33 24.22 -4.71
C ILE A 80 8.36 24.36 -3.60
N LEU A 81 9.23 23.35 -3.39
CA LEU A 81 10.19 23.34 -2.29
C LEU A 81 11.21 24.49 -2.39
N PRO A 82 11.94 24.71 -3.51
CA PRO A 82 12.82 25.87 -3.67
C PRO A 82 12.15 27.21 -3.36
N PHE A 83 10.92 27.43 -3.85
CA PHE A 83 10.18 28.67 -3.56
C PHE A 83 9.76 28.80 -2.12
N THR A 84 9.37 27.69 -1.50
CA THR A 84 9.02 27.67 -0.08
C THR A 84 10.24 28.02 0.77
N LEU A 85 11.42 27.48 0.44
CA LEU A 85 12.68 27.80 1.14
C LEU A 85 13.10 29.26 0.92
N LEU A 86 12.95 29.79 -0.30
CA LEU A 86 13.25 31.19 -0.59
C LEU A 86 12.31 32.14 0.18
N ALA A 87 11.00 31.86 0.18
CA ALA A 87 10.03 32.63 0.96
C ALA A 87 10.33 32.56 2.46
N PHE A 88 10.71 31.38 2.97
CA PHE A 88 11.12 31.21 4.36
C PHE A 88 12.37 32.01 4.72
N TRP A 89 13.38 32.01 3.85
CA TRP A 89 14.58 32.85 4.03
C TRP A 89 14.23 34.34 4.11
N ILE A 90 13.33 34.83 3.25
CA ILE A 90 12.85 36.22 3.29
C ILE A 90 12.14 36.52 4.63
N VAL A 91 11.28 35.62 5.09
CA VAL A 91 10.58 35.75 6.38
C VAL A 91 11.57 35.84 7.54
N LEU A 92 12.61 35.00 7.55
CA LEU A 92 13.64 35.04 8.58
C LEU A 92 14.49 36.32 8.52
N LYS A 93 15.01 36.68 7.35
CA LYS A 93 15.86 37.85 7.14
C LYS A 93 15.17 39.15 7.55
N ASN A 94 13.90 39.29 7.21
CA ASN A 94 13.11 40.50 7.47
C ASN A 94 12.32 40.44 8.79
N LYS A 95 12.52 39.39 9.61
CA LYS A 95 11.84 39.19 10.91
C LYS A 95 10.31 39.21 10.82
N LEU A 96 9.75 38.66 9.73
CA LEU A 96 8.31 38.71 9.40
C LEU A 96 7.48 37.57 10.03
N TRP A 97 8.06 36.79 10.93
CA TRP A 97 7.45 35.59 11.52
C TRP A 97 6.09 35.84 12.22
N LYS A 98 5.86 37.04 12.78
CA LYS A 98 4.55 37.39 13.36
C LYS A 98 3.51 37.72 12.30
N ARG A 99 3.93 38.40 11.22
CA ARG A 99 3.07 38.82 10.11
C ARG A 99 2.67 37.64 9.24
N GLU A 100 3.63 36.82 8.84
CA GLU A 100 3.40 35.62 8.03
C GLU A 100 3.32 34.36 8.92
N SER A 101 2.68 34.48 10.08
CA SER A 101 2.57 33.41 11.08
C SER A 101 1.92 32.15 10.50
N THR A 102 0.91 32.30 9.64
CA THR A 102 0.27 31.18 8.94
C THR A 102 1.26 30.41 8.07
N PHE A 103 2.13 31.11 7.32
CA PHE A 103 3.16 30.48 6.52
C PHE A 103 4.17 29.72 7.40
N VAL A 104 4.64 30.34 8.48
CA VAL A 104 5.57 29.70 9.43
C VAL A 104 4.94 28.47 10.08
N SER A 105 3.69 28.56 10.55
CA SER A 105 2.97 27.43 11.15
C SER A 105 2.78 26.27 10.17
N LEU A 106 2.42 26.56 8.92
CA LEU A 106 2.28 25.52 7.89
C LEU A 106 3.63 24.92 7.49
N PHE A 107 4.71 25.72 7.46
CA PHE A 107 6.05 25.24 7.16
C PHE A 107 6.53 24.24 8.22
N ILE A 108 6.34 24.59 9.50
CA ILE A 108 6.62 23.71 10.63
C ILE A 108 5.73 22.47 10.56
N LEU A 109 4.43 22.63 10.33
CA LEU A 109 3.49 21.50 10.21
C LEU A 109 3.90 20.54 9.08
N ASN A 110 4.30 21.06 7.92
CA ASN A 110 4.77 20.23 6.80
C ASN A 110 5.98 19.37 7.19
N PHE A 111 6.94 19.96 7.91
CA PHE A 111 8.09 19.22 8.42
C PHE A 111 7.67 18.19 9.47
N LEU A 112 6.83 18.57 10.44
CA LEU A 112 6.31 17.66 11.46
C LEU A 112 5.52 16.49 10.87
N LEU A 113 4.72 16.70 9.81
CA LEU A 113 4.02 15.61 9.11
C LEU A 113 4.97 14.66 8.37
N SER A 114 6.12 15.16 7.91
CA SER A 114 7.18 14.33 7.34
C SER A 114 7.86 13.48 8.42
N VAL A 115 8.22 14.11 9.55
CA VAL A 115 8.81 13.43 10.71
C VAL A 115 7.85 12.39 11.27
N TRP A 116 6.58 12.75 11.49
CA TRP A 116 5.55 11.87 12.02
C TRP A 116 5.41 10.58 11.22
N TYR A 117 5.35 10.70 9.90
CA TYR A 117 5.21 9.56 9.01
C TYR A 117 6.34 8.54 9.20
N GLU A 118 7.59 9.01 9.20
CA GLU A 118 8.75 8.12 9.25
C GLU A 118 8.98 7.59 10.67
N PHE A 119 8.80 8.44 11.68
CA PHE A 119 8.91 8.02 13.08
C PHE A 119 7.79 7.07 13.51
N TRP A 120 6.65 7.03 12.83
CA TRP A 120 5.64 5.99 13.11
C TRP A 120 6.21 4.57 12.94
N PHE A 121 7.18 4.39 12.04
CA PHE A 121 7.83 3.10 11.82
C PHE A 121 9.10 2.92 12.68
N TYR A 122 9.39 3.82 13.63
CA TYR A 122 10.56 3.71 14.51
C TYR A 122 10.39 2.59 15.56
N LYS A 123 11.41 1.74 15.72
CA LYS A 123 11.44 0.63 16.69
C LYS A 123 11.17 1.05 18.14
N GLY A 124 11.41 2.32 18.50
CA GLY A 124 11.14 2.79 19.87
C GLY A 124 9.67 2.74 20.29
N TRP A 125 8.75 2.60 19.34
CA TRP A 125 7.33 2.41 19.64
C TRP A 125 6.97 1.01 20.14
N LEU A 126 7.83 -0.01 19.91
CA LEU A 126 7.52 -1.41 20.21
C LEU A 126 6.96 -1.63 21.64
N PRO A 127 7.59 -1.12 22.72
CA PRO A 127 7.09 -1.33 24.08
C PRO A 127 5.71 -0.71 24.34
N LEU A 128 5.35 0.33 23.59
CA LEU A 128 4.05 0.99 23.70
C LEU A 128 3.00 0.26 22.86
N THR A 129 3.35 -0.13 21.64
CA THR A 129 2.46 -0.82 20.71
C THR A 129 2.10 -2.24 21.18
N GLU A 130 2.98 -2.90 21.94
CA GLU A 130 2.70 -4.19 22.58
C GLU A 130 1.69 -4.08 23.73
N LYS A 131 1.68 -2.94 24.45
CA LYS A 131 0.75 -2.70 25.56
C LYS A 131 -0.61 -2.18 25.10
N VAL A 132 -0.61 -1.40 24.03
CA VAL A 132 -1.81 -0.75 23.49
C VAL A 132 -2.05 -1.26 22.08
N HIS A 133 -2.80 -2.37 22.00
CA HIS A 133 -3.11 -3.08 20.74
C HIS A 133 -3.65 -2.14 19.64
N PHE A 134 -4.42 -1.13 20.04
CA PHE A 134 -4.93 -0.07 19.15
C PHE A 134 -3.85 0.60 18.29
N LEU A 135 -2.64 0.80 18.83
CA LEU A 135 -1.53 1.43 18.12
C LEU A 135 -0.88 0.52 17.07
N ASN A 136 -1.04 -0.81 17.18
CA ASN A 136 -0.62 -1.74 16.14
C ASN A 136 -1.68 -1.91 15.06
N THR A 137 -2.95 -1.84 15.43
CA THR A 137 -4.06 -2.12 14.50
C THR A 137 -4.41 -0.90 13.65
N PHE A 138 -4.35 0.32 14.20
CA PHE A 138 -4.57 1.55 13.44
C PHE A 138 -3.24 2.17 12.97
N ASN A 139 -3.14 2.45 11.67
CA ASN A 139 -1.93 3.04 11.09
C ASN A 139 -1.99 4.58 11.17
N PHE A 140 -1.38 5.15 12.22
CA PHE A 140 -1.32 6.60 12.42
C PHE A 140 -0.38 7.34 11.44
N ALA A 141 0.52 6.66 10.71
CA ALA A 141 1.27 7.32 9.64
C ALA A 141 0.34 7.91 8.57
N ARG A 142 -0.93 7.45 8.48
CA ARG A 142 -1.94 7.99 7.56
C ARG A 142 -2.29 9.46 7.78
N PHE A 143 -1.93 10.08 8.91
CA PHE A 143 -2.06 11.55 9.04
C PHE A 143 -1.18 12.32 8.04
N HIS A 144 -0.16 11.68 7.45
CA HIS A 144 0.63 12.28 6.37
C HIS A 144 -0.18 12.60 5.10
N PHE A 145 -1.36 12.01 4.91
CA PHE A 145 -2.22 12.32 3.75
C PHE A 145 -2.75 13.77 3.77
N PHE A 146 -2.64 14.51 4.88
CA PHE A 146 -2.90 15.95 4.93
C PHE A 146 -1.79 16.81 4.30
N ARG A 147 -0.61 16.24 4.09
CA ARG A 147 0.57 16.96 3.66
C ARG A 147 0.46 17.61 2.26
N PRO A 148 -0.17 17.02 1.23
CA PRO A 148 -0.38 17.68 -0.06
C PRO A 148 -1.11 19.01 0.08
N LEU A 149 -2.19 19.06 0.86
CA LEU A 149 -2.94 20.29 1.11
C LEU A 149 -2.02 21.36 1.72
N VAL A 150 -1.26 20.99 2.76
CA VAL A 150 -0.31 21.89 3.43
C VAL A 150 0.73 22.43 2.44
N ILE A 151 1.30 21.56 1.60
CA ILE A 151 2.32 21.92 0.60
C ILE A 151 1.77 22.91 -0.43
N TYR A 152 0.57 22.69 -0.96
CA TYR A 152 0.00 23.57 -2.00
C TYR A 152 -0.49 24.91 -1.41
N VAL A 153 -1.00 24.93 -0.18
CA VAL A 153 -1.28 26.19 0.53
C VAL A 153 0.01 26.94 0.82
N LEU A 154 1.07 26.24 1.25
CA LEU A 154 2.40 26.82 1.41
C LEU A 154 2.91 27.43 0.11
N PHE A 155 2.74 26.74 -1.02
CA PHE A 155 3.15 27.26 -2.32
C PHE A 155 2.47 28.58 -2.65
N GLY A 156 1.15 28.67 -2.48
CA GLY A 156 0.41 29.92 -2.69
C GLY A 156 0.89 31.06 -1.78
N LEU A 157 1.16 30.75 -0.51
CA LEU A 157 1.70 31.73 0.44
C LEU A 157 3.13 32.15 0.09
N SER A 158 3.98 31.22 -0.39
CA SER A 158 5.33 31.52 -0.85
C SER A 158 5.30 32.49 -2.03
N LEU A 159 4.43 32.24 -3.02
CA LEU A 159 4.25 33.14 -4.16
C LEU A 159 3.77 34.53 -3.71
N LYS A 160 2.81 34.59 -2.78
CA LYS A 160 2.35 35.86 -2.18
C LYS A 160 3.52 36.64 -1.56
N ILE A 161 4.32 35.99 -0.72
CA ILE A 161 5.47 36.63 -0.02
C ILE A 161 6.49 37.15 -1.05
N LEU A 162 6.80 36.36 -2.07
CA LEU A 162 7.75 36.74 -3.13
C LEU A 162 7.25 37.94 -3.94
N VAL A 163 5.99 37.93 -4.36
CA VAL A 163 5.36 39.03 -5.12
C VAL A 163 5.30 40.32 -4.31
N GLN A 164 4.99 40.24 -3.01
CA GLN A 164 4.92 41.41 -2.14
C GLN A 164 6.27 42.08 -1.91
N HIS A 165 7.36 41.31 -1.94
CA HIS A 165 8.71 41.86 -1.76
C HIS A 165 9.37 42.29 -3.06
N TRP A 166 9.13 41.59 -4.15
CA TRP A 166 9.79 41.84 -5.42
C TRP A 166 8.74 41.88 -6.54
N GLY A 167 8.35 43.09 -6.97
CA GLY A 167 7.22 43.31 -7.89
C GLY A 167 7.31 42.60 -9.26
N PHE A 168 8.51 42.24 -9.71
CA PHE A 168 8.72 41.43 -10.94
C PHE A 168 8.11 40.03 -10.85
N TRP A 169 7.91 39.49 -9.64
CA TRP A 169 7.48 38.11 -9.43
C TRP A 169 6.04 37.81 -9.82
N LYS A 170 5.22 38.80 -10.22
CA LYS A 170 3.85 38.52 -10.71
C LYS A 170 3.85 37.64 -11.97
N LYS A 171 4.67 37.98 -12.96
CA LYS A 171 4.79 37.18 -14.20
C LYS A 171 5.50 35.85 -13.93
N THR A 172 6.52 35.88 -13.07
CA THR A 172 7.29 34.69 -12.70
C THR A 172 6.44 33.69 -11.91
N ALA A 173 5.56 34.15 -11.01
CA ALA A 173 4.65 33.29 -10.25
C ALA A 173 3.69 32.52 -11.19
N ALA A 174 3.15 33.18 -12.22
CA ALA A 174 2.32 32.52 -13.22
C ALA A 174 3.10 31.44 -13.98
N ALA A 175 4.35 31.73 -14.38
CA ALA A 175 5.23 30.76 -15.04
C ALA A 175 5.53 29.54 -14.15
N PHE A 176 5.75 29.72 -12.84
CA PHE A 176 5.98 28.60 -11.92
C PHE A 176 4.74 27.76 -11.65
N ILE A 177 3.57 28.39 -11.57
CA ILE A 177 2.30 27.65 -11.49
C ILE A 177 2.15 26.79 -12.75
N ALA A 178 2.36 27.37 -13.93
CA ALA A 178 2.33 26.63 -15.20
C ALA A 178 3.36 25.48 -15.20
N GLY A 179 4.60 25.74 -14.75
CA GLY A 179 5.63 24.72 -14.61
C GLY A 179 5.23 23.58 -13.67
N GLN A 180 4.63 23.88 -12.51
CA GLN A 180 4.17 22.85 -11.58
C GLN A 180 3.03 22.02 -12.18
N ILE A 181 2.13 22.63 -12.94
CA ILE A 181 1.07 21.94 -13.67
C ILE A 181 1.67 20.98 -14.72
N ILE A 182 2.68 21.42 -15.47
CA ILE A 182 3.37 20.57 -16.45
C ILE A 182 4.03 19.36 -15.76
N ILE A 183 4.71 19.57 -14.63
CA ILE A 183 5.32 18.49 -13.85
C ILE A 183 4.25 17.49 -13.38
N LEU A 184 3.11 17.98 -12.91
CA LEU A 184 1.98 17.12 -12.51
C LEU A 184 1.42 16.34 -13.70
N PHE A 185 1.30 16.97 -14.86
CA PHE A 185 0.83 16.31 -16.07
C PHE A 185 1.76 15.16 -16.48
N ILE A 186 3.08 15.40 -16.52
CA ILE A 186 4.08 14.38 -16.87
C ILE A 186 4.15 13.26 -15.81
N SER A 187 3.86 13.59 -14.55
CA SER A 187 3.83 12.64 -13.42
C SER A 187 2.48 11.92 -13.26
N ASN A 188 1.54 12.12 -14.19
CA ASN A 188 0.24 11.48 -14.12
C ASN A 188 0.37 9.95 -14.23
N ASP A 189 -0.33 9.22 -13.38
CA ASP A 189 -0.27 7.76 -13.31
C ASP A 189 -0.63 7.08 -14.64
N GLU A 190 -1.52 7.66 -15.46
CA GLU A 190 -1.86 7.13 -16.79
C GLU A 190 -0.66 7.19 -17.74
N LEU A 191 0.19 8.22 -17.64
CA LEU A 191 1.43 8.33 -18.41
C LEU A 191 2.53 7.45 -17.82
N VAL A 192 2.70 7.46 -16.49
CA VAL A 192 3.77 6.71 -15.80
C VAL A 192 3.55 5.20 -15.94
N TYR A 193 2.30 4.74 -15.89
CA TYR A 193 1.94 3.32 -15.91
C TYR A 193 1.31 2.86 -17.23
N HIS A 194 1.41 3.62 -18.32
CA HIS A 194 0.87 3.25 -19.64
C HIS A 194 1.34 1.89 -20.16
N SER A 195 2.53 1.44 -19.75
CA SER A 195 3.12 0.15 -20.13
C SER A 195 2.70 -1.01 -19.21
N LYS A 196 1.89 -0.76 -18.19
CA LYS A 196 1.36 -1.80 -17.31
C LYS A 196 0.18 -2.52 -17.96
N PRO A 197 -0.10 -3.78 -17.58
CA PRO A 197 -1.24 -4.51 -18.11
C PRO A 197 -2.55 -3.74 -17.88
N THR A 198 -3.37 -3.66 -18.91
CA THR A 198 -4.75 -3.17 -18.78
C THR A 198 -5.55 -4.08 -17.84
N PRO A 199 -6.68 -3.62 -17.26
CA PRO A 199 -7.54 -4.47 -16.43
C PRO A 199 -7.91 -5.79 -17.10
N ASN A 200 -8.27 -5.77 -18.39
CA ASN A 200 -8.62 -6.98 -19.15
C ASN A 200 -7.43 -7.94 -19.28
N GLN A 201 -6.22 -7.42 -19.55
CA GLN A 201 -5.00 -8.22 -19.60
C GLN A 201 -4.61 -8.80 -18.23
N PHE A 202 -4.86 -8.04 -17.16
CA PHE A 202 -4.58 -8.44 -15.79
C PHE A 202 -5.53 -9.55 -15.33
N TYR A 203 -6.84 -9.42 -15.56
CA TYR A 203 -7.82 -10.42 -15.14
C TYR A 203 -7.92 -11.61 -16.08
N ALA A 204 -7.56 -11.45 -17.35
CA ALA A 204 -7.34 -12.55 -18.30
C ALA A 204 -8.51 -13.55 -18.38
N GLU A 205 -9.73 -13.03 -18.48
CA GLU A 205 -10.97 -13.82 -18.41
C GLU A 205 -11.01 -14.99 -19.40
N THR A 206 -10.61 -14.75 -20.65
CA THR A 206 -10.56 -15.78 -21.69
C THR A 206 -9.59 -16.92 -21.37
N LEU A 207 -8.45 -16.59 -20.74
CA LEU A 207 -7.47 -17.57 -20.32
C LEU A 207 -7.99 -18.42 -19.15
N PHE A 208 -8.64 -17.78 -18.18
CA PHE A 208 -9.20 -18.46 -17.01
C PHE A 208 -10.46 -19.26 -17.34
N GLN A 209 -11.23 -18.88 -18.35
CA GLN A 209 -12.31 -19.70 -18.87
C GLN A 209 -11.78 -21.02 -19.45
N LYS A 210 -10.66 -21.00 -20.20
CA LYS A 210 -10.02 -22.23 -20.71
C LYS A 210 -9.54 -23.15 -19.59
N ILE A 211 -9.07 -22.58 -18.48
CA ILE A 211 -8.66 -23.34 -17.29
C ILE A 211 -9.90 -23.98 -16.64
N ASP A 212 -10.99 -23.22 -16.51
CA ASP A 212 -12.26 -23.69 -15.95
C ASP A 212 -12.84 -24.85 -16.78
N ASP A 213 -12.96 -24.66 -18.09
CA ASP A 213 -13.45 -25.68 -19.03
C ASP A 213 -12.62 -26.96 -18.98
N TYR A 214 -11.30 -26.82 -18.83
CA TYR A 214 -10.40 -27.97 -18.71
C TYR A 214 -10.54 -28.71 -17.38
N ILE A 215 -10.74 -27.99 -16.26
CA ILE A 215 -11.00 -28.63 -14.97
C ILE A 215 -12.37 -29.32 -14.97
N GLY A 216 -13.37 -28.72 -15.64
CA GLY A 216 -14.65 -29.35 -15.94
C GLY A 216 -15.48 -29.71 -14.70
N ARG A 217 -15.22 -29.07 -13.55
CA ARG A 217 -15.91 -29.30 -12.28
C ARG A 217 -16.45 -27.99 -11.72
N PRO A 218 -17.56 -28.01 -10.95
CA PRO A 218 -18.05 -26.80 -10.29
C PRO A 218 -16.99 -26.17 -9.38
N LYS A 219 -16.64 -24.89 -9.60
CA LYS A 219 -15.61 -24.15 -8.82
C LYS A 219 -15.82 -24.20 -7.31
N ALA A 220 -17.08 -24.28 -6.86
CA ALA A 220 -17.42 -24.36 -5.44
C ALA A 220 -16.97 -25.68 -4.80
N SER A 221 -16.75 -26.75 -5.58
CA SER A 221 -16.39 -28.08 -5.10
C SER A 221 -14.92 -28.27 -4.72
N TYR A 222 -14.05 -27.30 -5.05
CA TYR A 222 -12.62 -27.36 -4.77
C TYR A 222 -12.07 -25.98 -4.40
N ARG A 223 -10.82 -25.92 -3.90
CA ARG A 223 -10.09 -24.66 -3.71
C ARG A 223 -8.80 -24.65 -4.52
N VAL A 224 -8.42 -23.44 -4.94
CA VAL A 224 -7.17 -23.19 -5.66
C VAL A 224 -6.23 -22.32 -4.85
N ALA A 225 -4.95 -22.33 -5.17
CA ALA A 225 -4.00 -21.32 -4.69
C ALA A 225 -3.00 -20.94 -5.78
N SER A 226 -2.38 -19.78 -5.64
CA SER A 226 -1.61 -19.13 -6.70
C SER A 226 -0.14 -19.02 -6.32
N ILE A 227 0.78 -19.37 -7.24
CA ILE A 227 2.22 -19.12 -7.09
C ILE A 227 2.67 -18.13 -8.16
N GLY A 228 3.41 -17.10 -7.76
CA GLY A 228 3.91 -16.09 -8.69
C GLY A 228 2.81 -15.26 -9.36
N LEU A 229 1.59 -15.32 -8.84
CA LEU A 229 0.39 -14.69 -9.39
C LEU A 229 -0.43 -14.05 -8.26
N HIS A 230 -1.07 -12.91 -8.55
CA HIS A 230 -1.97 -12.27 -7.60
C HIS A 230 -3.28 -13.07 -7.46
N PRO A 231 -3.71 -13.46 -6.24
CA PRO A 231 -4.90 -14.31 -6.04
C PRO A 231 -6.20 -13.70 -6.57
N ALA A 232 -6.30 -12.37 -6.55
CA ALA A 232 -7.44 -11.64 -7.11
C ALA A 232 -7.74 -11.97 -8.58
N ILE A 233 -6.74 -12.43 -9.35
CA ILE A 233 -6.96 -12.84 -10.75
C ILE A 233 -7.84 -14.09 -10.79
N ALA A 234 -7.52 -15.12 -10.00
CA ALA A 234 -8.37 -16.30 -9.87
C ALA A 234 -9.74 -15.98 -9.25
N GLN A 235 -9.77 -15.14 -8.21
CA GLN A 235 -11.01 -14.75 -7.52
C GLN A 235 -11.97 -13.99 -8.43
N TYR A 236 -11.47 -13.06 -9.24
CA TYR A 236 -12.26 -12.31 -10.21
C TYR A 236 -12.94 -13.25 -11.23
N ASN A 237 -12.24 -14.31 -11.62
CA ASN A 237 -12.75 -15.36 -12.51
C ASN A 237 -13.61 -16.43 -11.79
N GLY A 238 -14.03 -16.17 -10.55
CA GLY A 238 -14.95 -17.00 -9.79
C GLY A 238 -14.34 -18.25 -9.12
N PHE A 239 -13.01 -18.39 -9.14
CA PHE A 239 -12.35 -19.50 -8.43
C PHE A 239 -12.30 -19.20 -6.93
N TYR A 240 -12.58 -20.22 -6.12
CA TYR A 240 -12.49 -20.14 -4.67
C TYR A 240 -11.05 -20.40 -4.24
N THR A 241 -10.39 -19.39 -3.68
CA THR A 241 -8.96 -19.46 -3.37
C THR A 241 -8.68 -19.70 -1.88
N LEU A 242 -7.57 -20.38 -1.58
CA LEU A 242 -7.02 -20.44 -0.22
C LEU A 242 -6.14 -19.23 0.10
N ASP A 243 -5.44 -18.72 -0.91
CA ASP A 243 -4.63 -17.51 -0.83
C ASP A 243 -5.47 -16.25 -1.09
N SER A 244 -5.07 -15.13 -0.49
CA SER A 244 -5.79 -13.87 -0.65
C SER A 244 -4.97 -12.66 -0.22
N TYR A 245 -5.34 -11.49 -0.76
CA TYR A 245 -4.96 -10.20 -0.21
C TYR A 245 -6.16 -9.60 0.52
N ASN A 246 -6.22 -9.81 1.84
CA ASN A 246 -7.31 -9.32 2.66
C ASN A 246 -6.74 -8.63 3.90
N ASN A 247 -7.29 -7.46 4.20
CA ASN A 247 -6.90 -6.67 5.35
C ASN A 247 -7.31 -7.30 6.69
N PHE A 248 -8.24 -8.25 6.69
CA PHE A 248 -8.78 -8.85 7.92
C PHE A 248 -9.22 -10.30 7.67
N TYR A 249 -8.67 -11.25 8.44
CA TYR A 249 -9.08 -12.66 8.45
C TYR A 249 -8.64 -13.34 9.77
N PRO A 250 -9.21 -14.50 10.14
CA PRO A 250 -8.88 -15.16 11.40
C PRO A 250 -7.39 -15.52 11.50
N LEU A 251 -6.78 -15.27 12.66
CA LEU A 251 -5.37 -15.57 12.88
C LEU A 251 -5.10 -17.08 12.73
N SER A 252 -6.04 -17.91 13.20
CA SER A 252 -5.98 -19.36 13.05
C SER A 252 -5.91 -19.82 11.58
N TYR A 253 -6.51 -19.06 10.65
CA TYR A 253 -6.39 -19.32 9.23
C TYR A 253 -4.97 -19.04 8.72
N LYS A 254 -4.36 -17.92 9.17
CA LYS A 254 -2.97 -17.58 8.86
C LYS A 254 -2.03 -18.71 9.23
N HIS A 255 -2.16 -19.24 10.45
CA HIS A 255 -1.31 -20.33 10.95
C HIS A 255 -1.52 -21.63 10.18
N LYS A 256 -2.76 -21.98 9.84
CA LYS A 256 -3.05 -23.15 8.99
C LYS A 256 -2.41 -23.00 7.61
N PHE A 257 -2.54 -21.83 6.99
CA PHE A 257 -1.94 -21.57 5.68
C PHE A 257 -0.41 -21.57 5.75
N ARG A 258 0.18 -21.00 6.81
CA ARG A 258 1.63 -20.97 7.03
C ARG A 258 2.25 -22.36 6.94
N ASN A 259 1.56 -23.40 7.40
CA ASN A 259 2.04 -24.78 7.35
C ASN A 259 2.27 -25.26 5.92
N ILE A 260 1.48 -24.78 4.94
CA ILE A 260 1.64 -25.12 3.52
C ILE A 260 3.02 -24.70 3.00
N ILE A 261 3.51 -23.54 3.43
CA ILE A 261 4.75 -22.93 2.94
C ILE A 261 5.87 -22.94 3.98
N ALA A 262 5.75 -23.69 5.08
CA ALA A 262 6.65 -23.58 6.23
C ALA A 262 8.13 -23.79 5.85
N ARG A 263 8.41 -24.79 5.00
CA ARG A 263 9.77 -25.07 4.51
C ARG A 263 10.32 -23.97 3.60
N GLU A 264 9.47 -23.34 2.79
CA GLU A 264 9.87 -22.17 1.99
C GLU A 264 10.26 -20.99 2.89
N LEU A 265 9.50 -20.76 3.96
CA LEU A 265 9.82 -19.71 4.94
C LEU A 265 11.14 -20.02 5.69
N GLU A 266 11.44 -21.28 5.97
CA GLU A 266 12.69 -21.68 6.62
C GLU A 266 13.92 -21.41 5.76
N LYS A 267 13.82 -21.58 4.44
CA LYS A 267 14.89 -21.27 3.48
C LYS A 267 15.19 -19.77 3.41
N ASN A 268 14.18 -18.92 3.64
CA ASN A 268 14.28 -17.49 3.34
C ASN A 268 13.74 -16.60 4.46
N ARG A 269 14.68 -16.02 5.21
CA ARG A 269 14.39 -15.13 6.33
C ARG A 269 13.54 -13.92 5.93
N ALA A 270 13.70 -13.40 4.72
CA ALA A 270 12.98 -12.20 4.28
C ALA A 270 11.50 -12.47 4.05
N ILE A 271 11.14 -13.58 3.39
CA ILE A 271 9.73 -13.96 3.21
C ILE A 271 9.12 -14.51 4.49
N LYS A 272 9.90 -15.21 5.33
CA LYS A 272 9.44 -15.63 6.67
C LYS A 272 9.03 -14.44 7.49
N GLN A 273 9.93 -13.47 7.59
CA GLN A 273 9.66 -12.24 8.31
C GLN A 273 8.44 -11.52 7.69
N TYR A 274 8.39 -11.44 6.36
CA TYR A 274 7.26 -10.79 5.70
C TYR A 274 5.93 -11.48 5.99
N PHE A 275 5.83 -12.80 5.84
CA PHE A 275 4.58 -13.52 6.07
C PHE A 275 4.19 -13.52 7.55
N ASP A 276 5.14 -13.76 8.45
CA ASP A 276 4.88 -13.84 9.90
C ASP A 276 4.46 -12.46 10.45
N GLU A 277 5.00 -11.36 9.93
CA GLU A 277 4.79 -10.02 10.50
C GLU A 277 3.86 -9.11 9.68
N TRP A 278 3.45 -9.54 8.48
CA TRP A 278 2.50 -8.82 7.63
C TRP A 278 1.11 -9.46 7.71
N SER A 279 0.10 -8.67 8.00
CA SER A 279 -1.27 -9.15 8.24
C SER A 279 -2.14 -9.25 7.00
N GLY A 280 -1.72 -8.67 5.86
CA GLY A 280 -2.60 -8.46 4.71
C GLY A 280 -2.54 -9.53 3.62
N ARG A 281 -1.40 -10.23 3.47
CA ARG A 281 -1.16 -11.16 2.36
C ARG A 281 -0.99 -12.58 2.88
N CYS A 282 -1.92 -13.44 2.50
CA CYS A 282 -1.84 -14.87 2.70
C CYS A 282 -1.53 -15.50 1.32
N TYR A 283 -0.27 -15.47 0.91
CA TYR A 283 0.18 -15.86 -0.45
C TYR A 283 1.08 -17.08 -0.36
N MET A 284 1.12 -17.92 -1.41
CA MET A 284 2.10 -19.00 -1.50
C MET A 284 3.47 -18.43 -1.91
N PHE A 285 4.15 -17.78 -0.96
CA PHE A 285 5.52 -17.32 -1.15
C PHE A 285 6.46 -18.53 -1.22
N THR A 286 7.43 -18.44 -2.13
CA THR A 286 8.51 -19.41 -2.29
C THR A 286 9.84 -18.71 -2.07
N ASP A 287 10.86 -19.46 -1.66
CA ASP A 287 12.22 -18.93 -1.52
C ASP A 287 12.71 -18.30 -2.83
N GLU A 288 12.57 -19.05 -3.92
CA GLU A 288 13.09 -18.70 -5.25
C GLU A 288 12.43 -17.43 -5.84
N LEU A 289 11.15 -17.16 -5.53
CA LEU A 289 10.43 -15.98 -6.03
C LEU A 289 10.41 -14.81 -5.03
N GLY A 290 10.76 -15.06 -3.77
CA GLY A 290 10.75 -14.08 -2.70
C GLY A 290 9.37 -13.42 -2.54
N LYS A 291 9.36 -12.08 -2.48
CA LYS A 291 8.12 -11.28 -2.37
C LYS A 291 7.52 -10.90 -3.74
N HIS A 292 8.06 -11.40 -4.83
CA HIS A 292 7.54 -11.14 -6.17
C HIS A 292 6.41 -12.13 -6.45
N TYR A 293 5.25 -11.62 -6.90
CA TYR A 293 4.03 -12.41 -7.09
C TYR A 293 3.29 -12.06 -8.40
N MET A 294 4.02 -11.50 -9.36
CA MET A 294 3.47 -10.98 -10.62
C MET A 294 4.40 -11.33 -11.79
N PHE A 295 4.59 -12.62 -12.06
CA PHE A 295 5.44 -13.08 -13.16
C PHE A 295 4.66 -13.16 -14.46
N GLN A 296 5.07 -12.38 -15.45
CA GLN A 296 4.47 -12.40 -16.78
C GLN A 296 5.01 -13.59 -17.61
N LYS A 297 4.31 -13.94 -18.69
CA LYS A 297 4.60 -15.11 -19.54
C LYS A 297 6.02 -15.14 -20.15
N ASN A 298 6.73 -14.02 -20.12
CA ASN A 298 8.09 -13.83 -20.66
C ASN A 298 9.18 -13.74 -19.56
N SER A 299 8.87 -14.03 -18.29
CA SER A 299 9.83 -13.89 -17.19
C SER A 299 11.05 -14.82 -17.31
N GLY A 300 10.88 -16.02 -17.87
CA GLY A 300 11.92 -17.07 -17.90
C GLY A 300 12.15 -17.77 -16.54
N GLU A 301 11.50 -17.28 -15.48
CA GLU A 301 11.60 -17.80 -14.12
C GLU A 301 10.94 -19.17 -13.97
N LYS A 302 11.46 -19.98 -13.05
CA LYS A 302 11.01 -21.34 -12.76
C LYS A 302 11.29 -21.71 -11.30
N LEU A 303 10.57 -22.72 -10.80
CA LEU A 303 10.75 -23.24 -9.44
C LEU A 303 11.47 -24.58 -9.50
N SER A 304 12.73 -24.60 -9.08
CA SER A 304 13.57 -25.80 -9.10
C SER A 304 13.54 -26.56 -7.78
N HIS A 305 13.44 -25.85 -6.65
CA HIS A 305 13.54 -26.45 -5.30
C HIS A 305 12.32 -26.16 -4.42
N LEU A 306 11.13 -26.15 -5.01
CA LEU A 306 9.87 -25.94 -4.28
C LEU A 306 9.66 -27.02 -3.20
N GLN A 307 9.29 -26.63 -1.99
CA GLN A 307 8.95 -27.54 -0.89
C GLN A 307 7.67 -27.08 -0.16
N LEU A 308 6.52 -27.46 -0.70
CA LEU A 308 5.21 -27.27 -0.10
C LEU A 308 4.81 -28.48 0.76
N ASP A 309 4.08 -28.21 1.85
CA ASP A 309 3.31 -29.25 2.53
C ASP A 309 1.95 -29.43 1.85
N THR A 310 1.92 -30.31 0.85
CA THR A 310 0.71 -30.64 0.10
C THR A 310 -0.34 -31.36 0.96
N THR A 311 0.05 -31.97 2.08
CA THR A 311 -0.92 -32.55 3.02
C THR A 311 -1.67 -31.44 3.76
N ALA A 312 -0.95 -30.41 4.23
CA ALA A 312 -1.56 -29.23 4.82
C ALA A 312 -2.45 -28.49 3.81
N PHE A 313 -2.00 -28.37 2.55
CA PHE A 313 -2.77 -27.76 1.46
C PHE A 313 -4.11 -28.48 1.24
N LYS A 314 -4.09 -29.81 1.10
CA LYS A 314 -5.31 -30.62 0.93
C LYS A 314 -6.22 -30.57 2.15
N LYS A 315 -5.66 -30.54 3.37
CA LYS A 315 -6.44 -30.41 4.61
C LYS A 315 -7.23 -29.10 4.69
N MET A 316 -6.77 -28.05 4.00
CA MET A 316 -7.51 -26.79 3.85
C MET A 316 -8.51 -26.78 2.69
N GLY A 317 -8.65 -27.90 1.96
CA GLY A 317 -9.54 -28.04 0.80
C GLY A 317 -8.88 -27.69 -0.54
N GLY A 318 -7.55 -27.48 -0.55
CA GLY A 318 -6.80 -27.20 -1.76
C GLY A 318 -6.71 -28.41 -2.68
N GLU A 319 -7.06 -28.24 -3.94
CA GLU A 319 -6.93 -29.29 -4.98
C GLU A 319 -6.04 -28.85 -6.14
N PHE A 320 -6.05 -27.57 -6.52
CA PHE A 320 -5.29 -27.07 -7.66
C PHE A 320 -4.37 -25.91 -7.31
N ILE A 321 -3.21 -25.88 -7.94
CA ILE A 321 -2.27 -24.75 -7.89
C ILE A 321 -2.18 -24.12 -9.26
N PHE A 322 -2.40 -22.81 -9.32
CA PHE A 322 -2.21 -21.98 -10.51
C PHE A 322 -0.88 -21.24 -10.37
N SER A 323 0.13 -21.69 -11.12
CA SER A 323 1.46 -21.08 -11.06
C SER A 323 1.71 -20.23 -12.30
N ALA A 324 2.26 -19.03 -12.12
CA ALA A 324 2.72 -18.18 -13.23
C ALA A 324 4.07 -18.65 -13.82
N VAL A 325 4.79 -19.51 -13.09
CA VAL A 325 6.09 -20.07 -13.48
C VAL A 325 6.03 -21.60 -13.43
N PRO A 326 6.76 -22.34 -14.29
CA PRO A 326 6.79 -23.78 -14.23
C PRO A 326 7.51 -24.27 -12.96
N ILE A 327 6.99 -25.34 -12.37
CA ILE A 327 7.64 -26.15 -11.33
C ILE A 327 8.36 -27.31 -12.04
N GLU A 328 9.68 -27.43 -11.87
CA GLU A 328 10.49 -28.42 -12.60
C GLU A 328 10.22 -29.85 -12.11
N MET A 329 10.12 -30.05 -10.80
CA MET A 329 9.92 -31.38 -10.18
C MET A 329 8.64 -31.41 -9.33
N PRO A 330 7.45 -31.29 -9.94
CA PRO A 330 6.19 -31.18 -9.20
C PRO A 330 5.88 -32.42 -8.36
N ALA A 331 6.35 -33.60 -8.78
CA ALA A 331 6.15 -34.87 -8.06
C ALA A 331 6.78 -34.88 -6.65
N GLU A 332 7.90 -34.16 -6.43
CA GLU A 332 8.52 -34.03 -5.10
C GLU A 332 7.59 -33.33 -4.09
N ASN A 333 6.68 -32.50 -4.61
CA ASN A 333 5.66 -31.81 -3.85
C ASN A 333 4.31 -32.56 -3.88
N ARG A 334 4.25 -33.82 -4.35
CA ARG A 334 2.98 -34.53 -4.59
C ARG A 334 2.03 -33.74 -5.49
N LEU A 335 2.58 -33.04 -6.49
CA LEU A 335 1.82 -32.31 -7.49
C LEU A 335 1.90 -33.05 -8.83
N GLN A 336 0.77 -33.15 -9.51
CA GLN A 336 0.68 -33.62 -10.89
C GLN A 336 0.51 -32.40 -11.80
N PHE A 337 1.43 -32.21 -12.75
CA PHE A 337 1.24 -31.23 -13.82
C PHE A 337 0.10 -31.68 -14.73
N LEU A 338 -0.87 -30.78 -14.97
CA LEU A 338 -1.98 -31.07 -15.86
C LEU A 338 -1.78 -30.43 -17.23
N ARG A 339 -1.70 -29.09 -17.28
CA ARG A 339 -1.58 -28.34 -18.53
C ARG A 339 -1.07 -26.92 -18.28
N ALA A 340 -0.42 -26.34 -19.27
CA ALA A 340 -0.09 -24.92 -19.32
C ALA A 340 -1.01 -24.18 -20.30
N PHE A 341 -1.52 -23.04 -19.89
CA PHE A 341 -2.41 -22.17 -20.66
C PHE A 341 -1.73 -20.83 -20.91
N SER A 342 -1.82 -20.31 -22.13
CA SER A 342 -1.38 -18.96 -22.45
C SER A 342 -2.18 -18.43 -23.62
N ASP A 343 -2.42 -17.12 -23.62
CA ASP A 343 -3.12 -16.42 -24.69
C ASP A 343 -2.33 -15.20 -25.15
N LYS A 344 -2.57 -14.78 -26.41
CA LYS A 344 -1.91 -13.60 -26.99
C LYS A 344 -2.33 -12.33 -26.26
N ASP A 345 -3.61 -12.23 -25.90
CA ASP A 345 -4.25 -11.03 -25.35
C ASP A 345 -4.07 -10.87 -23.84
N THR A 346 -3.31 -11.75 -23.18
CA THR A 346 -3.05 -11.69 -21.75
C THR A 346 -1.55 -11.65 -21.47
N VAL A 347 -1.16 -11.13 -20.31
CA VAL A 347 0.25 -11.09 -19.90
C VAL A 347 0.70 -12.35 -19.17
N TRP A 348 -0.19 -13.32 -19.01
CA TRP A 348 0.01 -14.51 -18.18
C TRP A 348 0.24 -15.78 -19.00
N LYS A 349 1.00 -16.69 -18.40
CA LYS A 349 1.02 -18.11 -18.75
C LYS A 349 0.82 -18.87 -17.45
N ILE A 350 -0.24 -19.65 -17.38
CA ILE A 350 -0.64 -20.34 -16.15
C ILE A 350 -0.40 -21.84 -16.30
N TYR A 351 0.42 -22.37 -15.42
CA TYR A 351 0.68 -23.79 -15.26
C TYR A 351 -0.25 -24.32 -14.17
N VAL A 352 -1.11 -25.27 -14.53
CA VAL A 352 -2.08 -25.85 -13.61
C VAL A 352 -1.57 -27.19 -13.09
N TYR A 353 -1.50 -27.30 -11.78
CA TYR A 353 -1.08 -28.50 -11.07
C TYR A 353 -2.21 -28.99 -10.17
N LYS A 354 -2.33 -30.31 -10.02
CA LYS A 354 -3.26 -30.97 -9.09
C LYS A 354 -2.50 -31.55 -7.90
N ALA A 355 -3.00 -31.35 -6.69
CA ALA A 355 -2.47 -31.97 -5.48
C ALA A 355 -2.92 -33.44 -5.38
N MET A 356 -1.96 -34.35 -5.22
CA MET A 356 -2.18 -35.80 -5.17
C MET A 356 -2.56 -36.29 -3.79
#